data_AF-A0A3P6STU6-F1
#
_entry.id   AF-A0A3P6STU6-F1
#
_cell.length_a   1.000
_cell.length_b   1.000
_cell.length_c   1.000
_cell.angle_alpha   90.00
_cell.angle_beta   90.00
_cell.angle_gamma   90.00
#
_symmetry.space_group_name_H-M   'P 1'
#
loop_
_entity.id
_entity.type
_entity.pdbx_description
1 polymer ?
#
loop_
_entity_poly.entity_id
_entity_poly.type
_entity_poly.pdbx_seq_one_letter_code
_entity_poly.pdbx_strand_id
1 'polypeptide(L)'
;MYYCRLRCDEALMARRPGVVTFIWRNFLDSLDRKRFQKTFVGNDGQGNKYYELIKSKRIVNRGFIPGSTSSQPSPEWLTWLRGIRKLPPTQEEILVNQQTREEMAEKVEKLQRERKNEIPDNETKKMPYIESTSIFDDFDSQPRGFPRYADYDKQQSGMS
;
A
#
# COMPACT_ATOMS: atom_id res chain seq x y z
N MET A 1 34.68 43.93 30.18
CA MET A 1 33.71 44.87 29.59
C MET A 1 32.43 44.12 29.31
N TYR A 2 31.36 44.51 29.99
CA TYR A 2 30.03 43.91 29.87
C TYR A 2 29.29 44.53 28.68
N TYR A 3 28.73 43.70 27.80
CA TYR A 3 27.57 44.09 26.99
C TYR A 3 26.62 42.90 26.89
N CYS A 4 25.74 42.80 27.89
CA CYS A 4 24.49 42.06 27.79
C CYS A 4 23.52 42.93 26.98
N ARG A 5 23.30 42.62 25.71
CA ARG A 5 22.33 43.33 24.87
C ARG A 5 21.00 42.59 24.92
N LEU A 6 20.22 42.90 25.95
CA LEU A 6 18.78 42.68 25.99
C LEU A 6 18.16 43.30 24.71
N ARG A 7 17.59 42.45 23.86
CA ARG A 7 16.60 42.87 22.86
C ARG A 7 15.24 42.36 23.35
N CYS A 8 14.75 43.04 24.38
CA CYS A 8 13.34 43.01 24.74
C CYS A 8 12.69 44.14 23.93
N ASP A 9 12.19 43.85 22.74
CA ASP A 9 11.25 44.71 22.04
C ASP A 9 10.12 43.84 21.47
N GLU A 10 8.92 44.09 21.98
CA GLU A 10 7.60 43.75 21.44
C GLU A 10 7.23 42.27 21.28
N ALA A 11 7.08 41.58 22.42
CA ALA A 11 6.04 40.57 22.54
C ALA A 11 4.66 41.23 22.51
N LEU A 12 4.21 41.62 21.30
CA LEU A 12 2.83 42.03 21.02
C LEU A 12 1.92 40.93 21.58
N MET A 13 1.07 41.28 22.55
CA MET A 13 0.25 40.35 23.31
C MET A 13 -0.59 39.42 22.41
N ALA A 14 -0.02 38.29 22.03
CA ALA A 14 -0.74 37.22 21.35
C ALA A 14 -1.61 36.53 22.40
N ARG A 15 -2.76 37.15 22.72
CA ARG A 15 -3.82 36.51 23.49
C ARG A 15 -4.12 35.18 22.79
N ARG A 16 -4.12 34.07 23.54
CA ARG A 16 -4.47 32.76 22.98
C ARG A 16 -5.80 32.89 22.26
N PRO A 17 -5.89 32.55 20.96
CA PRO A 17 -7.12 32.68 20.21
C PRO A 17 -8.23 31.93 20.95
N GLY A 18 -9.33 32.61 21.25
CA GLY A 18 -10.49 31.98 21.92
C GLY A 18 -11.11 30.89 21.05
N VAL A 19 -11.85 29.97 21.67
CA VAL A 19 -12.48 28.82 20.98
C VAL A 19 -13.31 29.24 19.75
N VAL A 20 -14.06 30.34 19.85
CA VAL A 20 -14.86 30.87 18.73
C VAL A 20 -13.97 31.30 17.55
N THR A 21 -12.85 31.95 17.81
CA THR A 21 -11.91 32.36 16.75
C THR A 21 -11.26 31.15 16.08
N PHE A 22 -11.02 30.07 16.83
CA PHE A 22 -10.51 28.82 16.27
C PHE A 22 -11.54 28.15 15.34
N ILE A 23 -12.81 28.11 15.73
CA ILE A 23 -13.90 27.57 14.90
C ILE A 23 -14.03 28.37 13.60
N TRP A 24 -14.08 29.70 13.68
CA TRP A 24 -14.17 30.57 12.50
C TRP A 24 -12.96 30.46 11.59
N ARG A 25 -11.75 30.35 12.14
CA ARG A 25 -10.55 30.08 11.34
C ARG A 25 -10.69 28.76 10.61
N ASN A 26 -11.05 27.65 11.27
CA ASN A 26 -11.23 26.35 10.60
C ASN A 26 -12.32 26.39 9.51
N PHE A 27 -13.38 27.19 9.70
CA PHE A 27 -14.44 27.36 8.71
C PHE A 27 -13.99 28.17 7.48
N LEU A 28 -13.30 29.29 7.68
CA LEU A 28 -12.73 30.05 6.56
C LEU A 28 -11.63 29.26 5.85
N ASP A 29 -10.85 28.49 6.62
CA ASP A 29 -9.87 27.56 6.11
C ASP A 29 -10.59 26.55 5.19
N SER A 30 -11.68 25.91 5.61
CA SER A 30 -12.40 24.91 4.79
C SER A 30 -12.92 25.42 3.44
N LEU A 31 -13.16 26.74 3.31
CA LEU A 31 -13.60 27.39 2.07
C LEU A 31 -12.44 27.73 1.11
N ASP A 32 -11.19 27.61 1.53
CA ASP A 32 -10.04 27.91 0.68
C ASP A 32 -9.87 26.85 -0.42
N ARG A 33 -10.16 27.26 -1.67
CA ARG A 33 -9.99 26.45 -2.90
C ARG A 33 -8.55 25.98 -3.10
N LYS A 34 -7.56 26.64 -2.48
CA LYS A 34 -6.14 26.26 -2.58
C LYS A 34 -5.84 24.89 -1.97
N ARG A 35 -6.69 24.34 -1.09
CA ARG A 35 -6.53 22.96 -0.56
C ARG A 35 -6.79 21.88 -1.60
N PHE A 36 -7.63 22.17 -2.58
CA PHE A 36 -8.08 21.21 -3.59
C PHE A 36 -7.24 21.29 -4.88
N GLN A 37 -6.08 21.94 -4.83
CA GLN A 37 -5.16 21.96 -5.96
C GLN A 37 -4.65 20.54 -6.22
N LYS A 38 -4.95 20.08 -7.42
CA LYS A 38 -4.60 18.77 -7.94
C LYS A 38 -3.80 18.94 -9.23
N THR A 39 -2.67 18.28 -9.33
CA THR A 39 -1.83 18.22 -10.52
C THR A 39 -2.29 17.04 -11.37
N PHE A 40 -2.58 17.28 -12.64
CA PHE A 40 -2.90 16.20 -13.57
C PHE A 40 -1.62 15.44 -13.93
N VAL A 41 -1.64 14.12 -13.78
CA VAL A 41 -0.48 13.25 -14.04
C VAL A 41 -0.63 12.55 -15.38
N GLY A 42 -1.80 11.94 -15.63
CA GLY A 42 -2.04 11.19 -16.86
C GLY A 42 -3.40 10.52 -16.89
N ASN A 43 -3.65 9.79 -17.97
CA ASN A 43 -4.82 8.96 -18.16
C ASN A 43 -4.42 7.51 -18.49
N ASP A 44 -5.34 6.56 -18.29
CA ASP A 44 -5.19 5.21 -18.82
C ASP A 44 -5.98 5.01 -20.12
N GLY A 45 -5.82 3.85 -20.74
CA GLY A 45 -6.59 3.45 -21.93
C GLY A 45 -8.10 3.28 -21.69
N GLN A 46 -8.56 3.27 -20.43
CA GLN A 46 -9.98 3.21 -20.07
C GLN A 46 -10.59 4.61 -19.86
N GLY A 47 -9.79 5.67 -20.00
CA GLY A 47 -10.23 7.05 -19.80
C GLY A 47 -10.27 7.50 -18.33
N ASN A 48 -9.68 6.75 -17.41
CA ASN A 48 -9.51 7.19 -16.03
C ASN A 48 -8.45 8.28 -15.96
N LYS A 49 -8.69 9.32 -15.14
CA LYS A 49 -7.77 10.46 -14.99
C LYS A 49 -7.12 10.42 -13.61
N TYR A 50 -5.80 10.49 -13.58
CA TYR A 50 -4.99 10.38 -12.38
C TYR A 50 -4.42 11.74 -11.97
N TYR A 51 -4.42 12.00 -10.66
CA TYR A 51 -4.02 13.28 -10.09
C TYR A 51 -3.16 13.12 -8.85
N GLU A 52 -2.26 14.09 -8.64
CA GLU A 52 -1.49 14.26 -7.43
C GLU A 52 -2.02 15.47 -6.64
N LEU A 53 -2.27 15.28 -5.34
CA LEU A 53 -2.83 16.29 -4.45
C LEU A 53 -1.69 17.06 -3.78
N ILE A 54 -1.60 18.37 -4.03
CA ILE A 54 -0.49 19.19 -3.53
C ILE A 54 -0.56 19.39 -2.00
N LYS A 55 -1.78 19.51 -1.45
CA LYS A 55 -2.01 19.91 -0.05
C LYS A 55 -2.90 18.91 0.70
N SER A 56 -2.50 17.64 0.70
CA SER A 56 -3.22 16.61 1.46
C SER A 56 -2.48 16.25 2.76
N LYS A 57 -3.25 16.07 3.84
CA LYS A 57 -2.77 15.61 5.15
C LYS A 57 -2.67 14.08 5.24
N ARG A 58 -2.99 13.36 4.15
CA ARG A 58 -2.98 11.90 4.10
C ARG A 58 -1.57 11.37 3.84
N ILE A 59 -1.33 10.10 4.19
CA ILE A 59 -0.07 9.41 3.89
C ILE A 59 0.14 9.32 2.37
N VAL A 60 -0.94 9.10 1.62
CA VAL A 60 -0.90 9.02 0.15
C VAL A 60 -1.69 10.18 -0.45
N ASN A 61 -0.97 11.01 -1.22
CA ASN A 61 -1.49 12.22 -1.84
C ASN A 61 -1.89 11.98 -3.30
N ARG A 62 -2.42 10.80 -3.63
CA ARG A 62 -2.71 10.38 -5.00
C ARG A 62 -4.16 9.94 -5.10
N GLY A 63 -4.78 10.21 -6.24
CA GLY A 63 -6.17 9.85 -6.48
C GLY A 63 -6.48 9.75 -7.96
N PHE A 64 -7.65 9.18 -8.27
CA PHE A 64 -8.14 9.10 -9.64
C PHE A 64 -9.61 9.51 -9.69
N ILE A 65 -10.02 9.93 -10.89
CA ILE A 65 -11.42 10.17 -11.23
C ILE A 65 -11.78 9.13 -12.29
N PRO A 66 -12.80 8.29 -12.03
CA PRO A 66 -13.21 7.29 -13.00
C PRO A 66 -13.83 7.95 -14.23
N GLY A 67 -13.52 7.42 -15.42
CA GLY A 67 -14.13 7.89 -16.67
C GLY A 67 -15.59 7.44 -16.84
N SER A 68 -15.94 6.29 -16.24
CA SER A 68 -17.27 5.67 -16.25
C SER A 68 -17.62 5.16 -14.85
N THR A 69 -18.90 5.03 -14.53
CA THR A 69 -19.41 4.62 -13.20
C THR A 69 -18.81 3.31 -12.68
N SER A 70 -18.40 2.40 -13.57
CA SER A 70 -17.82 1.09 -13.23
C SER A 70 -16.33 0.94 -13.60
N SER A 71 -15.65 2.03 -14.00
CA SER A 71 -14.25 1.90 -14.43
C SER A 71 -13.32 1.66 -13.25
N GLN A 72 -12.53 0.59 -13.36
CA GLN A 72 -11.50 0.25 -12.39
C GLN A 72 -10.13 0.67 -12.92
N PRO A 73 -9.26 1.23 -12.05
CA PRO A 73 -7.90 1.55 -12.44
C PRO A 73 -7.13 0.28 -12.80
N SER A 74 -6.27 0.36 -13.82
CA SER A 74 -5.40 -0.75 -14.18
C SER A 74 -4.46 -1.14 -13.03
N PRO A 75 -3.92 -2.39 -13.02
CA PRO A 75 -2.99 -2.84 -11.98
C PRO A 75 -1.77 -1.93 -11.78
N GLU A 76 -1.21 -1.39 -12.87
CA GLU A 76 -0.06 -0.48 -12.80
C GLU A 76 -0.40 0.80 -12.04
N TRP A 77 -1.52 1.42 -12.43
CA TRP A 77 -2.03 2.62 -11.77
C TRP A 77 -2.44 2.36 -10.31
N LEU A 78 -2.92 1.17 -9.97
CA LEU A 78 -3.21 0.78 -8.58
C LEU A 78 -1.96 0.78 -7.70
N THR A 79 -0.83 0.26 -8.18
CA THR A 79 0.42 0.27 -7.41
C THR A 79 0.93 1.69 -7.14
N TRP A 80 0.78 2.59 -8.11
CA TRP A 80 1.09 4.01 -7.95
C TRP A 80 0.12 4.70 -7.00
N LEU A 81 -1.19 4.46 -7.12
CA LEU A 81 -2.22 5.01 -6.22
C LEU A 81 -2.03 4.55 -4.77
N ARG A 82 -1.50 3.35 -4.54
CA ARG A 82 -1.18 2.84 -3.20
C ARG A 82 0.09 3.43 -2.60
N GLY A 83 0.89 4.16 -3.37
CA GLY A 83 2.18 4.68 -2.90
C GLY A 83 3.34 3.70 -2.99
N ILE A 84 3.14 2.50 -3.55
CA ILE A 84 4.20 1.49 -3.69
C ILE A 84 5.25 1.97 -4.71
N ARG A 85 4.79 2.45 -5.87
CA ARG A 85 5.65 3.02 -6.92
C ARG A 85 5.73 4.54 -6.77
N LYS A 86 6.91 5.14 -6.90
CA LYS A 86 7.07 6.62 -6.83
C LYS A 86 6.64 7.30 -8.13
N LEU A 87 7.10 6.77 -9.26
CA LEU A 87 6.83 7.30 -10.59
C LEU A 87 5.52 6.73 -11.14
N PRO A 88 4.74 7.52 -11.90
CA PRO A 88 3.58 7.02 -12.61
C PRO A 88 4.02 6.02 -13.69
N PRO A 89 3.16 5.04 -14.03
CA PRO A 89 3.45 4.11 -15.11
C PRO A 89 3.50 4.84 -16.46
N THR A 90 4.37 4.36 -17.36
CA THR A 90 4.46 4.87 -18.73
C THR A 90 3.55 4.08 -19.67
N GLN A 91 3.16 4.69 -20.79
CA GLN A 91 2.29 4.04 -21.76
C GLN A 91 2.93 2.80 -22.38
N GLU A 92 4.23 2.85 -22.67
CA GLU A 92 4.99 1.72 -23.21
C GLU A 92 5.01 0.54 -22.24
N GLU A 93 5.25 0.79 -20.95
CA GLU A 93 5.22 -0.24 -19.91
C GLU A 93 3.83 -0.91 -19.82
N ILE A 94 2.77 -0.11 -19.89
CA ILE A 94 1.40 -0.63 -19.85
C ILE A 94 1.14 -1.56 -21.04
N LEU A 95 1.62 -1.21 -22.24
CA LEU A 95 1.45 -2.03 -23.45
C LEU A 95 2.23 -3.35 -23.35
N VAL A 96 3.48 -3.30 -22.90
CA VAL A 96 4.31 -4.51 -22.72
C VAL A 96 3.67 -5.47 -21.69
N ASN A 97 3.14 -4.92 -20.59
CA ASN A 97 2.48 -5.73 -19.57
C ASN A 97 1.15 -6.31 -20.07
N GLN A 98 0.43 -5.62 -20.95
CA GLN A 98 -0.77 -6.16 -21.60
C GLN A 98 -0.42 -7.36 -22.49
N GLN A 99 0.58 -7.22 -23.36
CA GLN A 99 1.05 -8.32 -24.22
C GLN A 99 1.49 -9.53 -23.39
N THR A 100 2.29 -9.29 -22.35
CA THR A 100 2.74 -10.35 -21.44
C THR A 100 1.57 -11.08 -20.78
N ARG A 101 0.50 -10.37 -20.42
CA ARG A 101 -0.69 -10.98 -19.81
C ARG A 101 -1.47 -11.85 -20.80
N GLU A 102 -1.57 -11.41 -22.04
CA GLU A 102 -2.22 -12.17 -23.12
C GLU A 102 -1.46 -13.47 -23.40
N GLU A 103 -0.14 -13.40 -23.60
CA GLU A 103 0.70 -14.58 -23.82
C GLU A 103 0.64 -15.57 -22.64
N MET A 104 0.63 -15.06 -21.41
CA MET A 104 0.53 -15.90 -20.22
C MET A 104 -0.83 -16.56 -20.10
N ALA A 105 -1.91 -15.87 -20.49
CA ALA A 105 -3.25 -16.45 -20.51
C ALA A 105 -3.33 -17.64 -21.47
N GLU A 106 -2.77 -17.50 -22.68
CA GLU A 106 -2.71 -18.59 -23.67
C GLU A 106 -1.90 -19.79 -23.16
N LYS A 107 -0.73 -19.53 -22.56
CA LYS A 107 0.11 -20.58 -21.96
C LYS A 107 -0.62 -21.31 -20.84
N VAL A 108 -1.31 -20.58 -19.96
CA VAL A 108 -2.10 -21.16 -18.87
C VAL A 108 -3.25 -22.01 -19.41
N GLU A 109 -3.95 -21.54 -20.45
CA GLU A 109 -5.03 -22.30 -21.08
C GLU A 109 -4.52 -23.62 -21.68
N LYS A 110 -3.37 -23.58 -22.37
CA LYS A 110 -2.73 -24.77 -22.92
C LYS A 110 -2.37 -25.79 -21.83
N LEU A 111 -1.73 -25.33 -20.76
CA LEU A 111 -1.39 -26.18 -19.60
C LEU A 111 -2.64 -26.76 -18.92
N GLN A 112 -3.72 -25.98 -18.83
CA GLN A 112 -4.99 -26.48 -18.29
C GLN A 112 -5.61 -27.56 -19.19
N ARG A 113 -5.50 -27.42 -20.51
CA ARG A 113 -5.96 -28.42 -21.47
C ARG A 113 -5.14 -29.71 -21.39
N GLU A 114 -3.81 -29.60 -21.34
CA GLU A 114 -2.90 -30.73 -21.15
C GLU A 114 -3.21 -31.47 -19.84
N ARG A 115 -3.32 -30.75 -18.72
CA ARG A 115 -3.70 -31.33 -17.42
C ARG A 115 -5.04 -32.08 -17.48
N LYS A 116 -6.06 -31.52 -18.16
CA LYS A 116 -7.37 -32.18 -18.29
C LYS A 116 -7.29 -33.45 -19.15
N ASN A 117 -6.40 -33.49 -20.14
CA ASN A 117 -6.21 -34.67 -20.98
C ASN A 117 -5.42 -35.78 -20.25
N GLU A 118 -4.50 -35.40 -19.35
CA GLU A 118 -3.67 -36.33 -18.57
C GLU A 118 -4.41 -36.97 -17.38
N ILE A 119 -5.43 -36.30 -16.84
CA ILE A 119 -6.24 -36.79 -15.73
C ILE A 119 -7.52 -37.42 -16.30
N PRO A 120 -7.60 -38.75 -16.49
CA PRO A 120 -8.87 -39.41 -16.82
C PRO A 120 -9.89 -39.17 -15.69
N ASP A 121 -11.18 -39.08 -16.05
CA ASP A 121 -12.33 -38.79 -15.17
C ASP A 121 -12.46 -39.73 -13.92
N ASN A 122 -11.62 -40.75 -13.78
CA ASN A 122 -11.60 -41.66 -12.63
C ASN A 122 -10.72 -41.17 -11.46
N GLU A 123 -9.93 -40.10 -11.62
CA GLU A 123 -9.09 -39.52 -10.58
C GLU A 123 -9.54 -38.13 -10.13
N THR A 124 -10.85 -37.95 -9.87
CA THR A 124 -11.31 -36.97 -8.86
C THR A 124 -10.88 -37.39 -7.44
N LYS A 125 -9.71 -38.04 -7.32
CA LYS A 125 -9.02 -38.28 -6.06
C LYS A 125 -8.74 -36.90 -5.49
N LYS A 126 -9.52 -36.59 -4.45
CA LYS A 126 -9.25 -35.53 -3.49
C LYS A 126 -7.73 -35.43 -3.33
N MET A 127 -7.19 -34.20 -3.31
CA MET A 127 -5.81 -33.95 -2.86
C MET A 127 -5.51 -34.97 -1.76
N PRO A 128 -4.41 -35.75 -1.85
CA PRO A 128 -4.15 -36.77 -0.84
C PRO A 128 -4.32 -36.06 0.48
N TYR A 129 -5.26 -36.56 1.30
CA TYR A 129 -5.39 -36.09 2.65
C TYR A 129 -4.05 -36.42 3.26
N ILE A 130 -3.17 -35.42 3.31
CA ILE A 130 -2.02 -35.43 4.17
C ILE A 130 -2.68 -35.34 5.53
N GLU A 131 -3.06 -36.50 6.07
CA GLU A 131 -3.15 -36.68 7.50
C GLU A 131 -1.81 -36.12 7.97
N SER A 132 -1.83 -34.95 8.61
CA SER A 132 -0.62 -34.32 9.11
C SER A 132 0.09 -35.41 9.86
N THR A 133 1.12 -36.01 9.25
CA THR A 133 1.84 -37.13 9.84
C THR A 133 2.33 -36.56 11.12
N SER A 134 1.62 -36.97 12.14
CA SER A 134 1.81 -36.56 13.49
C SER A 134 3.26 -36.91 13.72
N ILE A 135 4.10 -35.89 13.83
CA ILE A 135 5.38 -36.02 14.53
C ILE A 135 4.96 -36.35 15.97
N PHE A 136 4.60 -37.61 16.15
CA PHE A 136 4.01 -38.32 17.27
C PHE A 136 4.35 -39.79 17.01
N ASP A 137 5.64 -40.10 16.89
CA ASP A 137 6.11 -41.24 17.67
C ASP A 137 6.93 -40.76 18.89
N ASP A 138 7.16 -39.44 19.02
CA ASP A 138 7.77 -38.80 20.20
C ASP A 138 6.90 -37.63 20.67
N PHE A 139 5.75 -37.94 21.29
CA PHE A 139 4.89 -36.93 21.89
C PHE A 139 5.14 -36.80 23.39
N ASP A 140 6.28 -36.22 23.74
CA ASP A 140 6.49 -35.67 25.07
C ASP A 140 5.51 -34.51 25.30
N SER A 141 4.77 -34.62 26.40
CA SER A 141 3.54 -33.92 26.77
C SER A 141 3.78 -32.48 27.25
N GLN A 142 4.42 -31.65 26.42
CA GLN A 142 4.60 -30.23 26.70
C GLN A 142 4.06 -29.36 25.54
N PRO A 143 3.29 -28.29 25.84
CA PRO A 143 2.84 -27.35 24.81
C PRO A 143 4.08 -26.75 24.14
N ARG A 144 4.22 -26.90 22.81
CA ARG A 144 5.34 -26.32 22.07
C ARG A 144 5.30 -24.80 22.24
N GLY A 145 6.24 -24.25 23.01
CA GLY A 145 6.50 -22.82 23.06
C GLY A 145 6.90 -22.28 21.68
N PHE A 146 6.80 -20.97 21.50
CA PHE A 146 7.27 -20.26 20.31
C PHE A 146 8.68 -20.76 19.92
N PRO A 147 9.01 -20.95 18.62
CA PRO A 147 10.30 -21.47 18.19
C PRO A 147 11.45 -20.74 18.86
N ARG A 148 12.24 -21.47 19.67
CA ARG A 148 13.35 -20.91 20.42
C ARG A 148 14.62 -21.05 19.60
N TYR A 149 15.15 -19.92 19.17
CA TYR A 149 16.36 -19.86 18.36
C TYR A 149 17.59 -19.80 19.27
N ALA A 150 18.44 -20.83 19.23
CA ALA A 150 19.63 -20.97 20.06
C ALA A 150 20.62 -19.80 19.95
N ASP A 151 20.53 -19.05 18.85
CA ASP A 151 21.40 -17.91 18.57
C ASP A 151 21.08 -16.68 19.44
N TYR A 152 19.84 -16.56 19.93
CA TYR A 152 19.44 -15.45 20.80
C TYR A 152 19.83 -15.66 22.26
N ASP A 153 19.79 -16.90 22.75
CA ASP A 153 20.15 -17.22 24.13
C ASP A 153 21.66 -16.97 24.39
N LYS A 154 22.53 -17.18 23.39
CA LYS A 154 23.99 -16.93 23.48
C LYS A 154 24.35 -15.44 23.58
N GLN A 155 23.54 -14.56 23.00
CA GLN A 155 23.78 -13.11 23.08
C GLN A 155 23.44 -12.55 24.46
N GLN A 156 22.45 -13.12 25.16
CA GLN A 156 22.07 -12.67 26.50
C GLN A 156 23.11 -13.04 27.57
N SER A 157 23.76 -14.20 27.45
CA SER A 157 24.79 -14.64 28.41
C SER A 157 26.11 -13.86 28.34
N GLY A 158 26.32 -13.05 27.29
CA GLY A 158 27.53 -12.23 27.13
C GLY A 158 27.41 -10.80 27.68
N MET A 159 26.22 -10.40 28.16
CA MET A 159 25.97 -9.04 28.67
C MET A 159 25.77 -9.00 30.20
N SER A 160 25.91 -10.13 30.91
CA SER A 160 25.80 -10.23 32.36
C SER A 160 27.17 -10.27 33.05
#